data_AF-A0A257S2F7-F1
#
_entry.id   AF-A0A257S2F7-F1
#
_cell.length_a   1.000
_cell.length_b   1.000
_cell.length_c   1.000
_cell.angle_alpha   90.00
_cell.angle_beta   90.00
_cell.angle_gamma   90.00
#
_symmetry.space_group_name_H-M   'P 1'
#
loop_
_entity.id
_entity.type
_entity.pdbx_description
1 polymer ?
#
loop_
_entity_poly.entity_id
_entity_poly.type
_entity_poly.pdbx_seq_one_letter_code
_entity_poly.pdbx_strand_id
1 'polypeptide(L)'
;MGPALAAQLRDRSLALYAEARSFAATRGIIIADTKFEFGTTPDGQLLLIDEVLTPDSSRFWPSEGYRRGGPQPSLDKQPVRDYLDRLRKAGSWNGEAPAPPLPPEVVRATTDRYRDILRRLAGVTLEDR
;
A
#
# COMPACT_ATOMS: atom_id res chain seq x y z
N MET A 1 22.62 1.48 14.20
CA MET A 1 22.40 2.79 13.56
C MET A 1 22.56 3.89 14.60
N GLY A 2 23.28 4.96 14.29
CA GLY A 2 23.54 6.05 15.24
C GLY A 2 22.43 7.12 15.27
N PRO A 3 22.37 7.98 16.31
CA PRO A 3 21.31 8.98 16.48
C PRO A 3 21.15 9.93 15.29
N ALA A 4 22.26 10.37 14.67
CA ALA A 4 22.23 11.27 13.52
C ALA A 4 21.56 10.62 12.28
N LEU A 5 21.88 9.35 12.00
CA LEU A 5 21.30 8.61 10.88
C LEU A 5 19.80 8.33 11.12
N ALA A 6 19.43 8.01 12.36
CA ALA A 6 18.02 7.81 12.73
C ALA A 6 17.20 9.10 12.55
N ALA A 7 17.75 10.26 12.94
CA ALA A 7 17.12 11.55 12.70
C ALA A 7 16.93 11.83 11.20
N GLN A 8 17.95 11.58 10.38
CA GLN A 8 17.84 11.71 8.93
C GLN A 8 16.77 10.80 8.33
N LEU A 9 16.74 9.52 8.73
CA LEU A 9 15.70 8.57 8.28
C LEU A 9 14.30 9.05 8.62
N ARG A 10 14.09 9.52 9.86
CA ARG A 10 12.81 10.09 10.31
C ARG A 10 12.42 11.28 9.45
N ASP A 11 13.31 12.26 9.32
CA ASP A 11 13.00 13.52 8.66
C ASP A 11 12.74 13.31 7.16
N ARG A 12 13.49 12.43 6.49
CA ARG A 12 13.27 12.04 5.08
C ARG A 12 11.97 11.27 4.89
N SER A 13 11.69 10.29 5.75
CA SER A 13 10.44 9.51 5.68
C SER A 13 9.21 10.39 5.84
N LEU A 14 9.23 11.31 6.81
CA LEU A 14 8.12 12.23 7.05
C LEU A 14 7.94 13.24 5.91
N ALA A 15 9.03 13.76 5.35
CA ALA A 15 8.97 14.68 4.20
C ALA A 15 8.37 13.99 2.96
N LEU A 16 8.86 12.80 2.61
CA LEU A 16 8.33 12.00 1.48
C LEU A 16 6.86 11.66 1.67
N TYR A 17 6.48 11.21 2.87
CA TYR A 17 5.09 10.90 3.19
C TYR A 17 4.19 12.15 3.13
N ALA A 18 4.67 13.30 3.64
CA ALA A 18 3.91 14.55 3.64
C ALA A 18 3.64 15.07 2.22
N GLU A 19 4.62 14.96 1.32
CA GLU A 19 4.45 15.30 -0.09
C GLU A 19 3.44 14.36 -0.76
N ALA A 20 3.67 13.05 -0.63
CA ALA A 20 2.85 12.03 -1.25
C ALA A 20 1.39 12.07 -0.81
N ARG A 21 1.13 12.21 0.50
CA ARG A 21 -0.24 12.31 1.03
C ARG A 21 -0.95 13.56 0.54
N SER A 22 -0.22 14.68 0.38
CA SER A 22 -0.80 15.95 -0.08
C SER A 22 -1.17 15.84 -1.55
N PHE A 23 -0.28 15.29 -2.37
CA PHE A 23 -0.57 15.00 -3.77
C PHE A 23 -1.76 14.03 -3.94
N ALA A 24 -1.74 12.89 -3.24
CA ALA A 24 -2.79 11.88 -3.34
C ALA A 24 -4.17 12.42 -2.88
N ALA A 25 -4.20 13.31 -1.89
CA ALA A 25 -5.43 13.95 -1.45
C ALA A 25 -6.09 14.75 -2.57
N THR A 26 -5.32 15.43 -3.44
CA THR A 26 -5.86 16.12 -4.62
C THR A 26 -6.52 15.19 -5.64
N ARG A 27 -6.22 13.88 -5.56
CA ARG A 27 -6.75 12.82 -6.42
C ARG A 27 -7.82 11.98 -5.71
N GLY A 28 -8.34 12.47 -4.58
CA GLY A 28 -9.38 11.81 -3.81
C GLY A 28 -8.91 10.55 -3.10
N ILE A 29 -7.62 10.42 -2.80
CA ILE A 29 -7.01 9.28 -2.12
C ILE A 29 -6.38 9.75 -0.79
N ILE A 30 -6.61 8.98 0.27
CA ILE A 30 -5.92 9.10 1.55
C ILE A 30 -4.86 7.99 1.61
N ILE A 31 -3.60 8.38 1.83
CA ILE A 31 -2.53 7.44 2.18
C ILE A 31 -2.52 7.37 3.71
N ALA A 32 -2.95 6.25 4.29
CA ALA A 32 -3.05 6.09 5.73
C ALA A 32 -1.69 5.90 6.38
N ASP A 33 -0.85 5.08 5.75
CA ASP A 33 0.57 4.90 6.05
C ASP A 33 1.29 4.25 4.86
N THR A 34 2.62 4.20 4.96
CA THR A 34 3.53 3.61 3.98
C THR A 34 4.77 3.08 4.70
N LYS A 35 5.43 2.09 4.10
CA LYS A 35 6.80 1.69 4.43
C LYS A 35 7.75 2.30 3.39
N PHE A 36 8.89 2.80 3.85
CA PHE A 36 10.04 3.11 2.99
C PHE A 36 11.22 2.25 3.42
N GLU A 37 12.05 1.87 2.46
CA GLU A 37 13.35 1.28 2.75
C GLU A 37 14.46 2.22 2.28
N PHE A 38 15.52 2.27 3.07
CA PHE A 38 16.69 3.09 2.76
C PHE A 38 17.95 2.24 2.86
N GLY A 39 18.82 2.41 1.87
CA GLY A 39 20.18 1.90 1.89
C GLY A 39 21.19 3.02 2.16
N THR A 40 22.44 2.65 2.38
CA THR A 40 23.56 3.59 2.44
C THR A 40 24.62 3.20 1.43
N THR A 41 25.17 4.18 0.72
CA THR A 41 26.37 3.99 -0.10
C THR A 41 27.62 3.81 0.79
N PRO A 42 28.76 3.35 0.22
CA PRO A 42 30.01 3.22 0.98
C PRO A 42 30.53 4.52 1.61
N ASP A 43 30.24 5.67 1.01
CA ASP A 43 30.54 7.02 1.52
C ASP A 43 29.49 7.55 2.51
N GLY A 44 28.46 6.75 2.83
CA GLY A 44 27.48 7.06 3.87
C GLY A 44 26.28 7.90 3.41
N GLN A 45 26.11 8.11 2.10
CA GLN A 45 24.92 8.76 1.56
C GLN A 45 23.70 7.86 1.70
N LEU A 46 22.59 8.43 2.18
CA LEU A 46 21.32 7.73 2.28
C LEU A 46 20.62 7.66 0.91
N LEU A 47 20.19 6.46 0.51
CA LEU A 47 19.44 6.21 -0.72
C LEU A 47 18.05 5.67 -0.38
N LEU A 48 17.01 6.23 -1.01
CA LEU A 48 15.70 5.59 -1.04
C LEU A 48 15.77 4.41 -2.01
N ILE A 49 15.34 3.24 -1.55
CA ILE A 49 15.36 1.99 -2.31
C ILE A 49 13.97 1.32 -2.24
N ASP A 50 13.89 0.09 -2.75
CA ASP A 50 12.66 -0.72 -2.82
C ASP A 50 11.53 -0.02 -3.59
N GLU A 51 10.33 -0.59 -3.55
CA GLU A 51 9.12 0.09 -3.99
C GLU A 51 8.72 1.25 -3.06
N VAL A 52 8.09 2.26 -3.66
CA VAL A 52 7.73 3.51 -2.98
C VAL A 52 6.27 3.83 -3.29
N LEU A 53 5.44 3.93 -2.24
CA LEU A 53 4.04 4.36 -2.35
C LEU A 53 3.21 3.49 -3.32
N THR A 54 3.44 2.18 -3.26
CA THR A 54 2.65 1.18 -4.00
C THR A 54 1.53 0.63 -3.10
N PRO A 55 0.47 0.03 -3.67
CA PRO A 55 -0.60 -0.59 -2.87
C PRO A 55 -0.13 -1.81 -2.06
N ASP A 56 1.11 -2.24 -2.28
CA ASP A 56 1.79 -3.30 -1.54
C ASP A 56 2.45 -2.78 -0.26
N SER A 57 3.10 -1.62 -0.37
CA SER A 57 3.83 -0.95 0.70
C SER A 57 3.01 0.08 1.49
N SER A 58 1.84 0.46 0.98
CA SER A 58 0.99 1.53 1.53
C SER A 58 -0.47 1.14 1.62
N ARG A 59 -1.18 1.71 2.60
CA ARG A 59 -2.65 1.60 2.69
C ARG A 59 -3.32 2.80 2.05
N PHE A 60 -4.03 2.53 0.96
CA PHE A 60 -4.76 3.53 0.19
C PHE A 60 -6.26 3.44 0.48
N TRP A 61 -6.83 4.53 0.99
CA TRP A 61 -8.27 4.67 1.18
C TRP A 61 -8.82 5.67 0.17
N PRO A 62 -9.97 5.40 -0.46
CA PRO A 62 -10.69 6.47 -1.15
C PRO A 62 -11.14 7.50 -0.10
N SER A 63 -11.00 8.78 -0.43
CA SER A 63 -11.51 9.86 0.42
C SER A 63 -13.03 9.78 0.58
N GLU A 64 -13.73 9.38 -0.49
CA GLU A 64 -15.14 9.04 -0.45
C GLU A 64 -15.37 7.81 0.44
N GLY A 65 -16.22 7.96 1.45
CA GLY A 65 -16.55 6.89 2.38
C GLY A 65 -15.63 6.76 3.60
N TYR A 66 -14.56 7.56 3.71
CA TYR A 66 -13.74 7.62 4.92
C TYR A 66 -14.57 8.07 6.14
N ARG A 67 -14.45 7.35 7.26
CA ARG A 67 -15.12 7.69 8.53
C ARG A 67 -14.24 7.36 9.72
N ARG A 68 -13.96 8.35 10.58
CA ARG A 68 -13.18 8.13 11.81
C ARG A 68 -13.84 7.09 12.72
N GLY A 69 -13.02 6.26 13.38
CA GLY A 69 -13.47 5.31 14.41
C GLY A 69 -14.08 4.01 13.90
N GLY A 70 -14.01 3.73 12.59
CA GLY A 70 -14.54 2.51 11.98
C GLY A 70 -13.60 1.87 10.97
N PRO A 71 -14.01 0.75 10.34
CA PRO A 71 -13.31 0.19 9.20
C PRO A 71 -13.31 1.19 8.03
N GLN A 72 -12.22 1.22 7.27
CA GLN A 72 -12.08 2.11 6.11
C GLN A 72 -12.25 1.32 4.81
N PRO A 73 -12.84 1.94 3.77
CA PRO A 73 -12.75 1.39 2.43
C PRO A 73 -11.29 1.28 2.00
N SER A 74 -10.95 0.21 1.29
CA SER A 74 -9.57 -0.04 0.84
C SER A 74 -9.50 -0.19 -0.68
N LEU A 75 -8.50 0.48 -1.25
CA LEU A 75 -8.03 0.32 -2.63
C LEU A 75 -6.79 -0.61 -2.71
N ASP A 76 -6.40 -1.25 -1.61
CA ASP A 76 -5.25 -2.14 -1.57
C ASP A 76 -5.66 -3.63 -1.57
N LYS A 77 -4.79 -4.51 -1.04
CA LYS A 77 -4.92 -5.97 -0.95
C LYS A 77 -6.08 -6.49 -0.09
N GLN A 78 -7.05 -5.65 0.26
CA GLN A 78 -8.18 -6.03 1.10
C GLN A 78 -9.01 -7.21 0.56
N PRO A 79 -9.30 -7.35 -0.75
CA PRO A 79 -10.03 -8.51 -1.27
C PRO A 79 -9.34 -9.85 -0.97
N VAL A 80 -8.01 -9.88 -1.08
CA VAL A 80 -7.20 -11.06 -0.75
C VAL A 80 -7.23 -11.34 0.75
N ARG A 81 -7.06 -10.31 1.58
CA ARG A 81 -7.11 -10.43 3.05
C ARG A 81 -8.47 -10.96 3.51
N ASP A 82 -9.56 -10.41 2.98
CA ASP A 82 -10.92 -10.81 3.34
C ASP A 82 -11.23 -12.24 2.89
N TYR A 83 -10.75 -12.65 1.70
CA TYR A 83 -10.90 -14.03 1.24
C TYR A 83 -10.17 -15.03 2.14
N LEU A 84 -8.89 -14.77 2.42
CA LEU A 84 -8.07 -15.65 3.24
C LEU A 84 -8.56 -15.71 4.70
N ASP A 85 -9.02 -14.59 5.26
CA ASP A 85 -9.60 -14.56 6.60
C ASP A 85 -10.92 -15.34 6.68
N ARG A 86 -11.75 -15.31 5.63
CA ARG A 86 -12.95 -16.16 5.55
C ARG A 86 -12.60 -17.65 5.54
N LEU A 87 -11.60 -18.06 4.76
CA LEU A 87 -11.16 -19.46 4.74
C LEU A 87 -10.62 -19.91 6.10
N ARG A 88 -9.87 -19.03 6.77
CA ARG A 88 -9.37 -19.28 8.12
C ARG A 88 -10.50 -19.46 9.12
N LYS A 89 -11.49 -18.55 9.11
CA LYS A 89 -12.67 -18.63 9.97
C LYS A 89 -13.53 -19.87 9.70
N ALA A 90 -13.58 -20.34 8.46
CA ALA A 90 -14.27 -21.56 8.07
C ALA A 90 -13.49 -22.85 8.41
N GLY A 91 -12.28 -22.75 8.95
CA GLY A 91 -11.41 -23.90 9.23
C GLY A 91 -10.86 -24.60 7.98
N SER A 92 -11.04 -24.01 6.80
CA SER A 92 -10.57 -24.56 5.52
C SER A 92 -9.11 -24.20 5.21
N TRP A 93 -8.52 -23.29 5.99
CA TRP A 93 -7.10 -22.93 5.92
C TRP A 93 -6.59 -22.53 7.31
N ASN A 94 -5.39 -22.94 7.68
CA ASN A 94 -4.82 -22.68 9.00
C ASN A 94 -3.97 -21.40 9.07
N GLY A 95 -3.76 -20.71 7.95
CA GLY A 95 -2.89 -19.53 7.87
C GLY A 95 -1.45 -19.82 7.42
N GLU A 96 -1.10 -21.09 7.24
CA GLU A 96 0.25 -21.51 6.83
C GLU A 96 0.36 -21.74 5.32
N ALA A 97 1.59 -21.65 4.80
CA ALA A 97 1.83 -21.93 3.40
C ALA A 97 1.70 -23.44 3.07
N PRO A 98 1.24 -23.81 1.87
CA PRO A 98 0.75 -22.91 0.81
C PRO A 98 -0.68 -22.43 1.08
N ALA A 99 -0.95 -21.16 0.74
CA ALA A 99 -2.32 -20.63 0.76
C ALA A 99 -3.17 -21.25 -0.37
N PRO A 100 -4.49 -21.42 -0.17
CA PRO A 100 -5.39 -21.87 -1.23
C PRO A 100 -5.40 -20.90 -2.43
N PRO A 101 -5.72 -21.40 -3.65
CA PRO A 101 -5.79 -20.56 -4.82
C PRO A 101 -6.85 -19.47 -4.66
N LEU A 102 -6.57 -18.30 -5.27
CA LEU A 102 -7.51 -17.18 -5.29
C LEU A 102 -8.55 -17.40 -6.39
N PRO A 103 -9.85 -17.28 -6.06
CA PRO A 103 -10.91 -17.28 -7.06
C PRO A 103 -10.76 -16.13 -8.06
N PRO A 104 -11.18 -16.30 -9.32
CA PRO A 104 -11.04 -15.27 -10.36
C PRO A 104 -11.64 -13.91 -9.97
N GLU A 105 -12.71 -13.87 -9.19
CA GLU A 105 -13.34 -12.65 -8.71
C GLU A 105 -12.47 -11.89 -7.69
N VAL A 106 -11.71 -12.60 -6.84
CA VAL A 106 -10.78 -11.98 -5.89
C VAL A 106 -9.59 -11.39 -6.66
N VAL A 107 -9.11 -12.11 -7.69
CA VAL A 107 -8.05 -11.64 -8.58
C VAL A 107 -8.50 -10.36 -9.29
N ARG A 108 -9.64 -10.40 -10.01
CA ARG A 108 -10.18 -9.21 -10.71
C ARG A 108 -10.40 -8.03 -9.77
N ALA A 109 -11.04 -8.26 -8.62
CA ALA A 109 -11.30 -7.21 -7.64
C ALA A 109 -10.00 -6.57 -7.10
N THR A 110 -8.92 -7.34 -6.97
CA THR A 110 -7.60 -6.82 -6.61
C THR A 110 -7.01 -6.02 -7.77
N THR A 111 -7.02 -6.57 -8.99
CA THR A 111 -6.49 -5.92 -10.19
C THR A 111 -7.16 -4.57 -10.46
N ASP A 112 -8.49 -4.50 -10.38
CA ASP A 112 -9.26 -3.27 -10.64
C ASP A 112 -8.89 -2.16 -9.65
N ARG A 113 -8.63 -2.50 -8.40
CA ARG A 113 -8.18 -1.55 -7.37
C ARG A 113 -6.80 -0.97 -7.68
N TYR A 114 -5.85 -1.81 -8.12
CA TYR A 114 -4.51 -1.35 -8.50
C TYR A 114 -4.57 -0.43 -9.72
N ARG A 115 -5.40 -0.79 -10.72
CA ARG A 115 -5.65 0.05 -11.89
C ARG A 115 -6.30 1.38 -11.52
N ASP A 116 -7.22 1.39 -10.57
CA ASP A 116 -7.87 2.61 -10.10
C ASP A 116 -6.87 3.56 -9.42
N ILE A 117 -5.97 3.03 -8.56
CA ILE A 117 -4.89 3.83 -7.95
C ILE A 117 -3.99 4.42 -9.03
N LEU A 118 -3.52 3.60 -9.97
CA LEU A 118 -2.63 4.05 -11.06
C LEU A 118 -3.29 5.14 -11.90
N ARG A 119 -4.56 4.96 -12.28
CA ARG A 119 -5.34 5.94 -13.03
C ARG A 119 -5.50 7.25 -12.27
N ARG A 120 -5.85 7.20 -10.98
CA ARG A 120 -6.06 8.41 -10.16
C ARG A 120 -4.77 9.18 -9.89
N LEU A 121 -3.67 8.48 -9.57
CA LEU A 121 -2.41 9.11 -9.21
C LEU A 121 -1.58 9.52 -10.43
N ALA A 122 -1.41 8.62 -11.40
CA ALA A 122 -0.54 8.82 -12.54
C ALA A 122 -1.27 9.22 -13.83
N GLY A 123 -2.60 9.09 -13.89
CA GLY A 123 -3.36 9.33 -15.13
C GLY A 123 -3.14 8.26 -16.20
N VAL A 124 -2.58 7.10 -15.82
CA VAL A 124 -2.27 5.99 -16.73
C VAL A 124 -3.37 4.93 -16.65
N THR A 125 -3.85 4.51 -17.81
CA THR A 125 -4.74 3.36 -17.95
C THR A 125 -3.96 2.21 -18.59
N LEU A 126 -4.02 1.03 -17.99
CA LEU A 126 -3.44 -0.18 -18.58
C LEU A 126 -4.51 -0.89 -19.39
N GLU A 127 -4.19 -1.24 -20.63
CA GLU A 127 -5.03 -2.08 -21.47
C GLU A 127 -5.01 -3.53 -20.98
N ASP A 128 -6.12 -4.24 -21.16
CA ASP A 128 -6.13 -5.69 -20.96
C ASP A 128 -5.27 -6.35 -22.04
N ARG A 129 -4.32 -7.18 -21.62
CA ARG A 129 -3.50 -8.02 -22.51
C ARG A 129 -4.12 -9.39 -22.68
#